data_AF-A0A1V9YIK4-F1
#
_entry.id   AF-A0A1V9YIK4-F1
#
_cell.length_a   1.000
_cell.length_b   1.000
_cell.length_c   1.000
_cell.angle_alpha   90.00
_cell.angle_beta   90.00
_cell.angle_gamma   90.00
#
_symmetry.space_group_name_H-M   'P 1'
#
loop_
_entity.id
_entity.type
_entity.pdbx_description
1 polymer ?
#
loop_
_entity_poly.entity_id
_entity_poly.type
_entity_poly.pdbx_seq_one_letter_code
_entity_poly.pdbx_strand_id
1 'polypeptide(L)'
;MFSRLYQVAPNIMSPTAQHTGKTKAVFRLGPILSLLYLAFAAVVAVTTYTLNNIANTPVYMGFVQEGFITNQYHVPVNVLLEGSGNTSAVVSPQLTPTLSLSTLLYKACGQRNDTCANAFLDTTNAIWAAVAKAFRVIPAFDAPVFQDPTQMIRFSHINNLSGWNKAVVQFHIDGHPTAVTCMVRRASFAAASGQEKPTVDSVAFCSQRAYDPKWRCENEVALAVNTYAIQVNKGVAKYIGMCPRGEVYFNPDHIAMLTGGATGSMALKTVPSINEYERGVIQAGAMWDVLVATECSGLDAQTYHGWLMQCEGHVTMTWQSDALMLSNAAVLLCVIVYLVTLQLVFLRHSSVCTVPVYMSKNVVGAVVLFVAFYGNKNLQALSTYLLQNPTYQATWYALCGPAQVASIVGIMTGTAVQLWFNPRLVTQTWLLMGASIINWILVFALEAFVFPFQSKNVPGPCALATTSNCVVFSAIPRNYYVSAVVAGGVVALSIVIVYVHSWWTPRCKLALEDNSVLRYFNITSLHAIATAPQSCVRCDLTGRAVVDDGLLLIKNMLHATPQALTRMN
;
A
#
# COMPACT_ATOMS: atom_id res chain seq x y z
N MET A 1 12.69 -26.04 78.70
CA MET A 1 11.44 -26.39 79.40
C MET A 1 10.31 -26.18 78.39
N PHE A 2 10.03 -27.13 77.50
CA PHE A 2 9.07 -28.25 77.68
C PHE A 2 7.72 -27.74 78.21
N SER A 3 6.54 -27.97 77.63
CA SER A 3 6.01 -28.82 76.56
C SER A 3 4.56 -28.32 76.31
N ARG A 4 3.90 -28.41 75.15
CA ARG A 4 3.49 -29.61 74.41
C ARG A 4 3.03 -29.21 73.00
N LEU A 5 3.61 -29.90 72.02
CA LEU A 5 3.13 -30.15 70.68
C LEU A 5 2.03 -31.25 70.71
N TYR A 6 1.10 -31.15 69.75
CA TYR A 6 0.41 -32.23 69.02
C TYR A 6 -0.41 -33.29 69.78
N GLN A 7 -1.66 -33.51 69.33
CA GLN A 7 -2.02 -34.58 68.36
C GLN A 7 -3.55 -34.59 68.10
N VAL A 8 -4.00 -34.40 66.84
CA VAL A 8 -4.42 -35.43 65.84
C VAL A 8 -5.89 -35.87 66.06
N ALA A 9 -6.87 -35.31 65.32
CA ALA A 9 -7.45 -35.79 64.03
C ALA A 9 -8.34 -37.06 64.18
N PRO A 10 -9.04 -37.58 63.14
CA PRO A 10 -9.75 -37.03 61.98
C PRO A 10 -11.21 -37.57 61.89
N ASN A 11 -11.99 -37.22 60.86
CA ASN A 11 -12.95 -38.11 60.16
C ASN A 11 -13.55 -37.34 58.98
N ILE A 12 -13.03 -37.53 57.76
CA ILE A 12 -13.35 -38.61 56.80
C ILE A 12 -14.76 -38.41 56.19
N MET A 13 -14.72 -37.99 54.92
CA MET A 13 -15.69 -38.26 53.85
C MET A 13 -16.71 -39.37 54.15
N SER A 14 -17.98 -39.10 53.85
CA SER A 14 -18.80 -40.12 53.19
C SER A 14 -19.36 -39.57 51.86
N PRO A 15 -19.15 -40.28 50.75
CA PRO A 15 -19.78 -40.04 49.47
C PRO A 15 -21.08 -40.84 49.41
N THR A 16 -22.19 -40.25 48.97
CA THR A 16 -23.26 -40.88 48.16
C THR A 16 -24.51 -40.00 48.15
N ALA A 17 -24.73 -39.32 47.03
CA ALA A 17 -26.05 -39.18 46.41
C ALA A 17 -25.82 -38.68 44.99
N GLN A 18 -25.65 -39.62 44.06
CA GLN A 18 -25.87 -39.37 42.64
C GLN A 18 -27.33 -38.94 42.48
N HIS A 19 -27.56 -37.64 42.31
CA HIS A 19 -28.75 -37.15 41.63
C HIS A 19 -28.31 -36.38 40.39
N THR A 20 -28.54 -37.03 39.24
CA THR A 20 -28.40 -36.52 37.88
C THR A 20 -29.41 -35.40 37.62
N GLY A 21 -29.14 -34.21 38.16
CA GLY A 21 -29.82 -32.97 37.80
C GLY A 21 -29.03 -32.23 36.72
N LYS A 22 -29.56 -32.17 35.49
CA LYS A 22 -28.97 -31.40 34.38
C LYS A 22 -28.93 -29.91 34.71
N THR A 23 -27.82 -29.38 35.23
CA THR A 23 -27.53 -27.93 35.17
C THR A 23 -26.58 -27.62 34.02
N LYS A 24 -27.15 -27.37 32.82
CA LYS A 24 -26.41 -26.72 31.73
C LYS A 24 -26.58 -25.21 31.82
N ALA A 25 -25.67 -24.54 32.51
CA ALA A 25 -25.35 -23.14 32.26
C ALA A 25 -23.87 -22.94 32.62
N VAL A 26 -23.01 -23.16 31.63
CA VAL A 26 -21.57 -23.03 31.78
C VAL A 26 -21.22 -21.56 31.53
N PHE A 27 -21.07 -20.77 32.60
CA PHE A 27 -20.52 -19.42 32.50
C PHE A 27 -19.04 -19.51 32.12
N ARG A 28 -18.75 -19.25 30.84
CA ARG A 28 -17.39 -19.19 30.26
C ARG A 28 -17.24 -18.11 29.16
N LEU A 29 -18.24 -17.25 29.01
CA LEU A 29 -18.25 -16.24 27.93
C LEU A 29 -17.25 -15.11 28.17
N GLY A 30 -16.98 -14.73 29.43
CA GLY A 30 -15.95 -13.75 29.80
C GLY A 30 -14.55 -14.16 29.32
N PRO A 31 -14.08 -15.37 29.67
CA PRO A 31 -12.83 -15.93 29.15
C PRO A 31 -12.78 -16.01 27.63
N ILE A 32 -13.85 -16.47 26.96
CA ILE A 32 -13.88 -16.57 25.50
C ILE A 32 -13.70 -15.18 24.84
N LEU A 33 -14.43 -14.17 25.31
CA LEU A 33 -14.29 -12.81 24.78
C LEU A 33 -12.90 -12.23 25.07
N SER A 34 -12.31 -12.52 26.24
CA SER A 34 -10.95 -12.07 26.55
C SER A 34 -9.90 -12.68 25.60
N LEU A 35 -10.05 -13.96 25.25
CA LEU A 35 -9.18 -14.63 24.29
C LEU A 35 -9.36 -14.08 22.86
N LEU A 36 -10.59 -13.73 22.47
CA LEU A 36 -10.84 -13.04 21.21
C LEU A 36 -10.11 -11.69 21.15
N TYR A 37 -10.18 -10.89 22.22
CA TYR A 37 -9.46 -9.62 22.27
C TYR A 37 -7.94 -9.81 22.33
N LEU A 38 -7.44 -10.87 22.96
CA LEU A 38 -6.03 -11.23 22.88
C LEU A 38 -5.61 -11.53 21.44
N ALA A 39 -6.42 -12.29 20.70
CA ALA A 39 -6.15 -12.57 19.29
C ALA A 39 -6.12 -11.29 18.45
N PHE A 40 -7.10 -10.38 18.61
CA PHE A 40 -7.09 -9.09 17.94
C PHE A 40 -5.88 -8.24 18.33
N ALA A 41 -5.50 -8.21 19.61
CA ALA A 41 -4.34 -7.45 20.08
C ALA A 41 -3.03 -7.98 19.49
N ALA A 42 -2.90 -9.31 19.39
CA ALA A 42 -1.77 -9.96 18.75
C ALA A 42 -1.70 -9.61 17.26
N VAL A 43 -2.84 -9.60 16.55
CA VAL A 43 -2.91 -9.13 15.15
C VAL A 43 -2.41 -7.69 15.05
N VAL A 44 -2.92 -6.76 15.88
CA VAL A 44 -2.47 -5.36 15.88
C VAL A 44 -0.96 -5.26 16.12
N ALA A 45 -0.41 -6.00 17.08
CA ALA A 45 1.01 -5.95 17.39
C ALA A 45 1.88 -6.47 16.23
N VAL A 46 1.51 -7.64 15.66
CA VAL A 46 2.23 -8.25 14.54
C VAL A 46 2.16 -7.38 13.29
N THR A 47 0.97 -6.91 12.91
CA THR A 47 0.81 -6.05 11.72
C THR A 47 1.54 -4.72 11.89
N THR A 48 1.48 -4.10 13.07
CA THR A 48 2.21 -2.85 13.34
C THR A 48 3.71 -3.07 13.25
N TYR A 49 4.23 -4.18 13.80
CA TYR A 49 5.65 -4.53 13.70
C TYR A 49 6.08 -4.75 12.24
N THR A 50 5.30 -5.53 11.47
CA THR A 50 5.57 -5.79 10.06
C THR A 50 5.56 -4.49 9.23
N LEU A 51 4.55 -3.63 9.43
CA LEU A 51 4.45 -2.35 8.74
C LEU A 51 5.58 -1.39 9.13
N ASN A 52 6.00 -1.39 10.39
CA ASN A 52 7.12 -0.56 10.84
C ASN A 52 8.45 -0.93 10.17
N ASN A 53 8.66 -2.21 9.82
CA ASN A 53 9.88 -2.65 9.14
C ASN A 53 9.99 -2.14 7.70
N ILE A 54 8.87 -1.78 7.06
CA ILE A 54 8.82 -1.28 5.69
C ILE A 54 8.54 0.23 5.60
N ALA A 55 8.27 0.88 6.73
CA ALA A 55 7.97 2.29 6.78
C ALA A 55 9.25 3.13 6.76
N ASN A 56 9.23 4.19 5.97
CA ASN A 56 10.33 5.15 5.79
C ASN A 56 11.66 4.51 5.34
N THR A 57 11.61 3.28 4.83
CA THR A 57 12.76 2.53 4.31
C THR A 57 12.50 2.12 2.86
N PRO A 58 13.55 2.04 2.02
CA PRO A 58 13.41 1.51 0.67
C PRO A 58 13.21 -0.02 0.73
N VAL A 59 12.08 -0.48 0.21
CA VAL A 59 11.73 -1.90 0.07
C VAL A 59 11.92 -2.31 -1.37
N TYR A 60 12.73 -3.34 -1.61
CA TYR A 60 12.87 -3.92 -2.93
C TYR A 60 11.62 -4.73 -3.29
N MET A 61 10.92 -4.32 -4.35
CA MET A 61 9.66 -4.91 -4.80
C MET A 61 9.88 -6.01 -5.85
N GLY A 62 11.12 -6.25 -6.24
CA GLY A 62 11.48 -7.27 -7.21
C GLY A 62 11.88 -6.72 -8.57
N PHE A 63 12.11 -7.67 -9.47
CA PHE A 63 12.35 -7.44 -10.88
C PHE A 63 11.00 -7.50 -11.61
N VAL A 64 10.71 -6.49 -12.41
CA VAL A 64 9.50 -6.41 -13.23
C VAL A 64 9.90 -6.50 -14.68
N GLN A 65 9.19 -7.36 -15.41
CA GLN A 65 9.27 -7.45 -16.86
C GLN A 65 7.89 -7.14 -17.45
N GLU A 66 7.85 -6.15 -18.33
CA GLU A 66 6.71 -5.83 -19.17
C GLU A 66 7.03 -6.37 -20.57
N GLY A 67 6.12 -7.16 -21.14
CA GLY A 67 6.30 -7.78 -22.45
C GLY A 67 5.14 -7.48 -23.39
N PHE A 68 5.31 -7.78 -24.67
CA PHE A 68 4.25 -7.56 -25.66
C PHE A 68 3.05 -8.50 -25.48
N ILE A 69 3.24 -9.67 -24.86
CA ILE A 69 2.19 -10.69 -24.69
C ILE A 69 1.81 -10.85 -23.21
N THR A 70 2.78 -10.77 -22.31
CA THR A 70 2.61 -10.97 -20.87
C THR A 70 2.91 -9.68 -20.14
N ASN A 71 2.03 -9.26 -19.22
CA ASN A 71 2.16 -8.01 -18.47
C ASN A 71 2.40 -6.83 -19.44
N GLN A 72 1.34 -6.47 -20.16
CA GLN A 72 1.42 -5.49 -21.25
C GLN A 72 1.46 -4.07 -20.70
N TYR A 73 2.54 -3.34 -20.99
CA TYR A 73 2.61 -1.91 -20.74
C TYR A 73 2.07 -1.12 -21.94
N HIS A 74 0.90 -0.50 -21.77
CA HIS A 74 0.32 0.40 -22.76
C HIS A 74 0.86 1.82 -22.60
N VAL A 75 1.44 2.36 -23.66
CA VAL A 75 1.88 3.76 -23.68
C VAL A 75 0.66 4.68 -23.63
N PRO A 76 0.55 5.58 -22.64
CA PRO A 76 -0.54 6.54 -22.61
C PRO A 76 -0.36 7.56 -23.73
N VAL A 77 -1.41 7.75 -24.53
CA VAL A 77 -1.43 8.67 -25.66
C VAL A 77 -2.49 9.73 -25.41
N ASN A 78 -2.06 11.00 -25.36
CA ASN A 78 -3.01 12.12 -25.29
C ASN A 78 -3.51 12.48 -26.68
N VAL A 79 -2.58 12.59 -27.63
CA VAL A 79 -2.84 12.85 -29.05
C VAL A 79 -1.63 12.32 -29.82
N LEU A 80 -1.87 11.70 -30.97
CA LEU A 80 -0.81 11.20 -31.83
C LEU A 80 -0.28 12.34 -32.71
N LEU A 81 1.04 12.50 -32.74
CA LEU A 81 1.73 13.28 -33.74
C LEU A 81 2.51 12.31 -34.62
N GLU A 82 2.00 12.08 -35.82
CA GLU A 82 2.70 11.35 -36.88
C GLU A 82 3.19 12.36 -37.91
N GLY A 83 4.40 12.15 -38.43
CA GLY A 83 4.98 13.06 -39.40
C GLY A 83 6.06 12.41 -40.23
N SER A 84 6.39 13.07 -41.32
CA SER A 84 7.49 12.65 -42.20
C SER A 84 8.27 13.85 -42.70
N GLY A 85 9.52 13.63 -43.05
CA GLY A 85 10.38 14.66 -43.62
C GLY A 85 11.54 14.07 -44.41
N ASN A 86 12.35 14.97 -44.97
CA ASN A 86 13.56 14.64 -45.69
C ASN A 86 14.71 15.55 -45.25
N THR A 87 15.92 15.04 -45.39
CA THR A 87 17.15 15.80 -45.15
C THR A 87 18.30 15.19 -45.93
N SER A 88 19.21 16.02 -46.41
CA SER A 88 20.51 15.56 -46.91
C SER A 88 21.48 15.35 -45.74
N ALA A 89 22.50 14.51 -45.92
CA ALA A 89 23.63 14.36 -44.98
C ALA A 89 24.61 15.57 -44.99
N VAL A 90 24.23 16.69 -45.63
CA VAL A 90 25.00 17.94 -45.61
C VAL A 90 24.94 18.55 -44.21
N VAL A 91 26.11 18.82 -43.63
CA VAL A 91 26.25 19.51 -42.34
C VAL A 91 25.73 20.93 -42.51
N SER A 92 24.60 21.24 -41.87
CA SER A 92 24.14 22.62 -41.75
C SER A 92 24.64 23.18 -40.42
N PRO A 93 25.22 24.40 -40.37
CA PRO A 93 26.05 24.80 -39.23
C PRO A 93 25.28 25.02 -37.93
N GLN A 94 24.00 25.39 -37.99
CA GLN A 94 23.22 25.69 -36.78
C GLN A 94 21.75 25.38 -37.02
N LEU A 95 21.19 24.47 -36.21
CA LEU A 95 19.76 24.43 -35.98
C LEU A 95 19.37 25.62 -35.09
N THR A 96 18.09 25.95 -35.04
CA THR A 96 17.59 26.97 -34.11
C THR A 96 18.13 26.68 -32.70
N PRO A 97 18.80 27.63 -32.04
CA PRO A 97 19.56 27.39 -30.81
C PRO A 97 18.70 26.96 -29.62
N THR A 98 17.38 26.97 -29.78
CA THR A 98 16.39 26.49 -28.81
C THR A 98 16.06 25.00 -28.95
N LEU A 99 16.49 24.33 -30.02
CA LEU A 99 16.10 22.94 -30.30
C LEU A 99 16.90 21.95 -29.45
N SER A 100 16.19 21.04 -28.79
CA SER A 100 16.78 19.94 -28.03
C SER A 100 15.91 18.68 -28.12
N LEU A 101 16.50 17.51 -27.90
CA LEU A 101 15.72 16.27 -27.78
C LEU A 101 14.75 16.31 -26.58
N SER A 102 15.07 17.09 -25.54
CA SER A 102 14.16 17.29 -24.42
C SER A 102 12.86 17.99 -24.83
N THR A 103 12.88 18.81 -25.88
CA THR A 103 11.65 19.37 -26.47
C THR A 103 10.71 18.26 -26.98
N LEU A 104 11.24 17.18 -27.57
CA LEU A 104 10.44 16.02 -27.98
C LEU A 104 9.94 15.22 -26.78
N LEU A 105 10.79 15.04 -25.77
CA LEU A 105 10.49 14.18 -24.61
C LEU A 105 9.41 14.79 -23.71
N TYR A 106 9.41 16.11 -23.52
CA TYR A 106 8.55 16.78 -22.52
C TYR A 106 7.34 17.54 -23.11
N LYS A 107 7.15 17.55 -24.43
CA LYS A 107 5.99 18.22 -25.03
C LYS A 107 4.69 17.54 -24.58
N ALA A 108 3.82 18.27 -23.91
CA ALA A 108 2.47 17.82 -23.58
C ALA A 108 1.43 18.57 -24.42
N CYS A 109 0.42 17.84 -24.89
CA CYS A 109 -0.80 18.39 -25.45
C CYS A 109 -2.02 17.85 -24.67
N GLY A 110 -3.14 18.58 -24.74
CA GLY A 110 -4.41 18.09 -24.19
C GLY A 110 -4.90 16.85 -24.94
N GLN A 111 -5.81 16.08 -24.32
CA GLN A 111 -6.40 14.91 -24.96
C GLN A 111 -7.07 15.28 -26.28
N ARG A 112 -6.78 14.53 -27.35
CA ARG A 112 -7.31 14.73 -28.71
C ARG A 112 -7.13 16.16 -29.25
N ASN A 113 -6.07 16.86 -28.83
CA ASN A 113 -5.80 18.22 -29.29
C ASN A 113 -4.86 18.22 -30.51
N ASP A 114 -5.43 17.95 -31.68
CA ASP A 114 -4.70 17.89 -32.95
C ASP A 114 -4.08 19.24 -33.33
N THR A 115 -4.68 20.37 -32.92
CA THR A 115 -4.12 21.70 -33.19
C THR A 115 -2.77 21.90 -32.49
N CYS A 116 -2.67 21.45 -31.22
CA CYS A 116 -1.42 21.47 -30.47
C CYS A 116 -0.36 20.54 -31.08
N ALA A 117 -0.77 19.36 -31.54
CA ALA A 117 0.10 18.39 -32.20
C ALA A 117 0.63 18.95 -33.53
N ASN A 118 -0.25 19.45 -34.40
CA ASN A 118 0.09 19.99 -35.71
C ASN A 118 1.03 21.20 -35.61
N ALA A 119 0.80 22.10 -34.64
CA ALA A 119 1.70 23.23 -34.39
C ALA A 119 3.12 22.81 -33.95
N PHE A 120 3.30 21.57 -33.50
CA PHE A 120 4.58 21.02 -33.06
C PHE A 120 5.31 20.21 -34.14
N LEU A 121 4.66 19.93 -35.28
CA LEU A 121 5.17 19.07 -36.34
C LEU A 121 6.51 19.58 -36.91
N ASP A 122 6.60 20.86 -37.26
CA ASP A 122 7.81 21.45 -37.86
C ASP A 122 9.01 21.39 -36.91
N THR A 123 8.76 21.67 -35.62
CA THR A 123 9.79 21.57 -34.58
C THR A 123 10.27 20.12 -34.44
N THR A 124 9.34 19.16 -34.50
CA THR A 124 9.66 17.73 -34.43
C THR A 124 10.49 17.28 -35.63
N ASN A 125 10.09 17.67 -36.83
CA ASN A 125 10.81 17.39 -38.07
C ASN A 125 12.24 17.98 -38.05
N ALA A 126 12.40 19.21 -37.55
CA ALA A 126 13.71 19.84 -37.44
C ALA A 126 14.65 19.09 -36.49
N ILE A 127 14.13 18.59 -35.35
CA ILE A 127 14.92 17.82 -34.39
C ILE A 127 15.31 16.45 -34.97
N TRP A 128 14.40 15.74 -35.64
CA TRP A 128 14.77 14.46 -36.29
C TRP A 128 15.74 14.64 -37.45
N ALA A 129 15.60 15.71 -38.23
CA ALA A 129 16.59 16.07 -39.25
C ALA A 129 17.97 16.35 -38.65
N ALA A 130 18.04 16.93 -37.44
CA ALA A 130 19.31 17.12 -36.71
C ALA A 130 19.97 15.79 -36.37
N VAL A 131 19.19 14.82 -35.88
CA VAL A 131 19.67 13.47 -35.56
C VAL A 131 20.21 12.78 -36.81
N ALA A 132 19.49 12.83 -37.93
CA ALA A 132 19.95 12.27 -39.20
C ALA A 132 21.28 12.86 -39.68
N LYS A 133 21.46 14.19 -39.55
CA LYS A 133 22.72 14.86 -39.91
C LYS A 133 23.90 14.40 -39.06
N ALA A 134 23.66 13.98 -37.81
CA ALA A 134 24.71 13.45 -36.95
C ALA A 134 25.23 12.07 -37.40
N PHE A 135 24.52 11.33 -38.26
CA PHE A 135 25.02 10.06 -38.78
C PHE A 135 26.33 10.21 -39.53
N ARG A 136 26.57 11.36 -40.18
CA ARG A 136 27.81 11.65 -40.90
C ARG A 136 29.06 11.69 -40.01
N VAL A 137 28.92 12.00 -38.72
CA VAL A 137 30.07 12.12 -37.79
C VAL A 137 30.35 10.82 -37.02
N ILE A 138 29.58 9.76 -37.27
CA ILE A 138 29.77 8.46 -36.61
C ILE A 138 30.91 7.71 -37.29
N PRO A 139 32.00 7.38 -36.59
CA PRO A 139 33.07 6.55 -37.15
C PRO A 139 32.57 5.13 -37.40
N ALA A 140 32.91 4.54 -38.56
CA ALA A 140 32.58 3.16 -38.93
C ALA A 140 31.08 2.83 -38.71
N PHE A 141 30.19 3.69 -39.23
CA PHE A 141 28.75 3.50 -39.10
C PHE A 141 28.29 2.24 -39.86
N ASP A 142 27.45 1.42 -39.22
CA ASP A 142 26.99 0.14 -39.80
C ASP A 142 26.21 0.34 -41.12
N ALA A 143 25.60 1.52 -41.30
CA ALA A 143 24.87 1.91 -42.50
C ALA A 143 25.54 3.11 -43.22
N PRO A 144 26.73 2.93 -43.85
CA PRO A 144 27.54 4.03 -44.37
C PRO A 144 26.85 4.85 -45.47
N VAL A 145 25.84 4.29 -46.14
CA VAL A 145 25.03 5.01 -47.15
C VAL A 145 24.36 6.26 -46.57
N PHE A 146 24.00 6.26 -45.28
CA PHE A 146 23.43 7.44 -44.61
C PHE A 146 24.45 8.56 -44.33
N GLN A 147 25.74 8.32 -44.62
CA GLN A 147 26.80 9.32 -44.51
C GLN A 147 27.12 9.98 -45.85
N ASP A 148 26.60 9.44 -46.96
CA ASP A 148 26.80 9.98 -48.31
C ASP A 148 26.03 11.30 -48.49
N PRO A 149 26.71 12.43 -48.77
CA PRO A 149 26.04 13.73 -48.94
C PRO A 149 25.15 13.80 -50.18
N THR A 150 25.28 12.88 -51.14
CA THR A 150 24.45 12.83 -52.35
C THR A 150 23.10 12.15 -52.13
N GLN A 151 22.97 11.37 -51.05
CA GLN A 151 21.76 10.65 -50.72
C GLN A 151 20.78 11.55 -49.95
N MET A 152 19.49 11.37 -50.23
CA MET A 152 18.41 12.01 -49.49
C MET A 152 17.88 11.03 -48.44
N ILE A 153 18.08 11.38 -47.17
CA ILE A 153 17.54 10.63 -46.04
C ILE A 153 16.09 11.06 -45.85
N ARG A 154 15.17 10.11 -45.93
CA ARG A 154 13.76 10.29 -45.57
C ARG A 154 13.51 9.73 -44.19
N PHE A 155 12.51 10.28 -43.52
CA PHE A 155 12.12 9.76 -42.21
C PHE A 155 10.63 9.87 -41.96
N SER A 156 10.13 8.94 -41.17
CA SER A 156 8.78 8.91 -40.61
C SER A 156 8.91 8.80 -39.10
N HIS A 157 8.09 9.52 -38.34
CA HIS A 157 8.14 9.52 -36.87
C HIS A 157 6.74 9.54 -36.26
N ILE A 158 6.68 9.12 -35.00
CA ILE A 158 5.48 9.13 -34.17
C ILE A 158 5.80 9.59 -32.75
N ASN A 159 4.87 10.31 -32.13
CA ASN A 159 4.96 10.80 -30.76
C ASN A 159 3.57 10.80 -30.10
N ASN A 160 3.49 10.43 -28.82
CA ASN A 160 2.25 10.30 -28.03
C ASN A 160 1.84 11.57 -27.25
N LEU A 161 2.70 12.60 -27.20
CA LEU A 161 2.44 13.94 -26.64
C LEU A 161 1.79 13.98 -25.23
N SER A 162 2.14 13.03 -24.37
CA SER A 162 1.65 12.89 -23.00
C SER A 162 2.44 13.69 -21.95
N GLY A 163 3.54 14.35 -22.34
CA GLY A 163 4.44 15.09 -21.42
C GLY A 163 5.61 14.24 -20.89
N TRP A 164 5.54 12.92 -21.04
CA TRP A 164 6.69 12.00 -20.94
C TRP A 164 6.68 11.07 -22.16
N ASN A 165 7.08 11.66 -23.27
CA ASN A 165 6.80 11.13 -24.59
C ASN A 165 7.64 9.89 -24.92
N LYS A 166 7.17 9.14 -25.92
CA LYS A 166 7.84 8.01 -26.56
C LYS A 166 8.08 8.36 -28.02
N ALA A 167 8.92 9.37 -28.25
CA ALA A 167 9.24 9.82 -29.60
C ALA A 167 10.16 8.79 -30.28
N VAL A 168 9.70 8.26 -31.41
CA VAL A 168 10.43 7.29 -32.24
C VAL A 168 10.38 7.68 -33.71
N VAL A 169 11.41 7.29 -34.46
CA VAL A 169 11.58 7.62 -35.88
C VAL A 169 12.22 6.43 -36.61
N GLN A 170 11.90 6.28 -37.89
CA GLN A 170 12.64 5.46 -38.84
C GLN A 170 13.19 6.35 -39.95
N PHE A 171 14.51 6.31 -40.13
CA PHE A 171 15.23 6.90 -41.24
C PHE A 171 15.45 5.84 -42.33
N HIS A 172 15.22 6.19 -43.59
CA HIS A 172 15.46 5.32 -44.74
C HIS A 172 15.93 6.13 -45.96
N ILE A 173 16.45 5.42 -46.95
CA ILE A 173 16.80 5.96 -48.27
C ILE A 173 16.06 5.12 -49.30
N ASP A 174 15.39 5.76 -50.25
CA ASP A 174 14.63 5.07 -51.29
C ASP A 174 15.51 4.06 -52.04
N GLY A 175 15.01 2.85 -52.24
CA GLY A 175 15.72 1.78 -52.96
C GLY A 175 16.77 1.04 -52.14
N HIS A 176 17.01 1.41 -50.88
CA HIS A 176 17.91 0.68 -49.98
C HIS A 176 17.13 -0.24 -49.01
N PRO A 177 17.65 -1.45 -48.72
CA PRO A 177 16.98 -2.40 -47.82
C PRO A 177 17.19 -2.08 -46.32
N THR A 178 17.98 -1.06 -46.00
CA THR A 178 18.36 -0.72 -44.62
C THR A 178 17.66 0.54 -44.14
N ALA A 179 17.29 0.52 -42.86
CA ALA A 179 16.75 1.67 -42.15
C ALA A 179 17.47 1.84 -40.80
N VAL A 180 17.38 3.04 -40.24
CA VAL A 180 17.87 3.34 -38.89
C VAL A 180 16.68 3.78 -38.06
N THR A 181 16.39 3.05 -36.99
CA THR A 181 15.34 3.47 -36.04
C THR A 181 15.95 4.11 -34.82
N CYS A 182 15.37 5.23 -34.38
CA CYS A 182 15.80 5.90 -33.17
C CYS A 182 14.66 6.10 -32.18
N MET A 183 14.97 6.03 -30.89
CA MET A 183 14.06 6.38 -29.81
C MET A 183 14.71 7.40 -28.88
N VAL A 184 13.96 8.42 -28.46
CA VAL A 184 14.43 9.39 -27.47
C VAL A 184 14.18 8.88 -26.06
N ARG A 185 15.23 8.86 -25.23
CA ARG A 185 15.17 8.51 -23.81
C ARG A 185 15.99 9.49 -22.99
N ARG A 186 15.62 9.69 -21.74
CA ARG A 186 16.44 10.41 -20.77
C ARG A 186 17.51 9.45 -20.23
N ALA A 187 18.76 9.87 -20.25
CA ALA A 187 19.87 9.08 -19.72
C ALA A 187 20.87 9.97 -18.96
N SER A 188 21.63 9.32 -18.09
CA SER A 188 22.76 9.91 -17.39
C SER A 188 24.04 9.39 -18.03
N PHE A 189 24.97 10.26 -18.40
CA PHE A 189 26.25 9.84 -18.95
C PHE A 189 27.41 10.71 -18.46
N ALA A 190 28.58 10.11 -18.29
CA ALA A 190 29.79 10.76 -17.82
C ALA A 190 31.03 10.17 -18.51
N ALA A 191 32.13 10.91 -18.53
CA ALA A 191 33.42 10.38 -18.94
C ALA A 191 33.77 9.15 -18.08
N ALA A 192 34.22 8.06 -18.71
CA ALA A 192 34.56 6.82 -18.03
C ALA A 192 35.70 6.97 -16.99
N SER A 193 36.50 8.03 -17.10
CA SER A 193 37.54 8.38 -16.13
C SER A 193 37.01 8.79 -14.75
N GLY A 194 35.69 9.03 -14.61
CA GLY A 194 35.04 9.36 -13.34
C GLY A 194 35.34 10.75 -12.77
N GLN A 195 36.11 11.59 -13.49
CA GLN A 195 36.49 12.92 -13.02
C GLN A 195 35.45 14.01 -13.31
N GLU A 196 34.54 13.77 -14.25
CA GLU A 196 33.49 14.73 -14.61
C GLU A 196 32.15 14.40 -13.96
N LYS A 197 31.39 15.45 -13.61
CA LYS A 197 30.02 15.26 -13.10
C LYS A 197 29.14 14.63 -14.19
N PRO A 198 28.28 13.65 -13.84
CA PRO A 198 27.38 13.05 -14.79
C PRO A 198 26.43 14.09 -15.37
N THR A 199 26.31 14.08 -16.69
CA THR A 199 25.35 14.89 -17.45
C THR A 199 24.06 14.11 -17.60
N VAL A 200 22.93 14.72 -17.23
CA VAL A 200 21.60 14.15 -17.45
C VAL A 200 20.93 14.92 -18.59
N ASP A 201 20.66 14.25 -19.70
CA ASP A 201 20.01 14.85 -20.86
C ASP A 201 19.11 13.84 -21.61
N SER A 202 18.38 14.33 -22.61
CA SER A 202 17.64 13.50 -23.57
C SER A 202 18.57 13.09 -24.71
N VAL A 203 18.62 11.79 -24.98
CA VAL A 203 19.51 11.17 -25.96
C VAL A 203 18.68 10.33 -26.92
N ALA A 204 19.00 10.40 -28.21
CA ALA A 204 18.43 9.55 -29.24
C ALA A 204 19.31 8.31 -29.37
N PHE A 205 18.70 7.15 -29.18
CA PHE A 205 19.34 5.85 -29.35
C PHE A 205 18.94 5.26 -30.68
N CYS A 206 19.90 5.15 -31.60
CA CYS A 206 19.69 4.76 -32.98
C CYS A 206 20.31 3.40 -33.28
N SER A 207 19.58 2.52 -33.96
CA SER A 207 20.07 1.19 -34.34
C SER A 207 19.69 0.88 -35.79
N GLN A 208 20.55 0.17 -36.51
CA GLN A 208 20.23 -0.32 -37.85
C GLN A 208 19.20 -1.45 -37.79
N ARG A 209 18.28 -1.47 -38.75
CA ARG A 209 17.34 -2.56 -38.99
C ARG A 209 17.05 -2.73 -40.48
N ALA A 210 16.32 -3.80 -40.82
CA ALA A 210 15.72 -3.92 -42.14
C ALA A 210 14.66 -2.82 -42.33
N TYR A 211 14.65 -2.22 -43.53
CA TYR A 211 13.62 -1.26 -43.91
C TYR A 211 12.25 -1.94 -43.90
N ASP A 212 11.29 -1.27 -43.28
CA ASP A 212 9.90 -1.70 -43.21
C ASP A 212 9.02 -0.57 -43.72
N PRO A 213 8.37 -0.71 -44.89
CA PRO A 213 7.48 0.31 -45.44
C PRO A 213 6.18 0.47 -44.64
N LYS A 214 5.85 -0.48 -43.75
CA LYS A 214 4.68 -0.42 -42.86
C LYS A 214 5.06 -0.01 -41.43
N TRP A 215 6.29 0.45 -41.22
CA TRP A 215 6.78 0.89 -39.94
C TRP A 215 5.88 1.97 -39.34
N ARG A 216 5.62 1.88 -38.03
CA ARG A 216 4.94 2.93 -37.27
C ARG A 216 5.76 3.42 -36.11
N CYS A 217 6.17 2.51 -35.22
CA CYS A 217 6.90 2.87 -34.02
C CYS A 217 7.99 1.86 -33.64
N GLU A 218 8.04 0.72 -34.35
CA GLU A 218 8.80 -0.45 -33.98
C GLU A 218 10.31 -0.14 -33.93
N ASN A 219 10.99 -0.52 -32.85
CA ASN A 219 12.42 -0.27 -32.68
C ASN A 219 13.16 -1.50 -32.12
N GLU A 220 12.54 -2.67 -32.19
CA GLU A 220 13.16 -3.93 -31.81
C GLU A 220 14.24 -4.34 -32.82
N VAL A 221 15.42 -4.69 -32.31
CA VAL A 221 16.58 -5.17 -33.07
C VAL A 221 17.31 -6.24 -32.25
N ALA A 222 18.12 -7.07 -32.90
CA ALA A 222 18.90 -8.09 -32.22
C ALA A 222 19.90 -7.47 -31.21
N LEU A 223 20.16 -8.19 -30.10
CA LEU A 223 20.98 -7.69 -28.98
C LEU A 223 22.44 -7.33 -29.36
N ALA A 224 22.96 -7.95 -30.42
CA ALA A 224 24.32 -7.69 -30.92
C ALA A 224 24.42 -6.43 -31.82
N VAL A 225 23.29 -5.85 -32.26
CA VAL A 225 23.28 -4.68 -33.15
C VAL A 225 23.82 -3.45 -32.41
N ASN A 226 24.72 -2.70 -33.06
CA ASN A 226 25.22 -1.47 -32.48
C ASN A 226 24.10 -0.43 -32.32
N THR A 227 24.08 0.18 -31.14
CA THR A 227 23.17 1.26 -30.78
C THR A 227 23.99 2.52 -30.53
N TYR A 228 23.73 3.54 -31.34
CA TYR A 228 24.43 4.81 -31.36
C TYR A 228 23.68 5.84 -30.54
N ALA A 229 24.38 6.50 -29.60
CA ALA A 229 23.83 7.53 -28.75
C ALA A 229 24.14 8.92 -29.31
N ILE A 230 23.09 9.70 -29.60
CA ILE A 230 23.19 11.04 -30.18
C ILE A 230 22.47 12.04 -29.28
N GLN A 231 23.17 13.07 -28.84
CA GLN A 231 22.62 14.20 -28.11
C GLN A 231 22.23 15.30 -29.10
N VAL A 232 21.07 15.94 -28.93
CA VAL A 232 20.79 17.24 -29.56
C VAL A 232 20.45 18.22 -28.46
N ASN A 233 21.29 19.23 -28.26
CA ASN A 233 21.13 20.24 -27.23
C ASN A 233 21.57 21.60 -27.78
N LYS A 234 20.76 22.63 -27.53
CA LYS A 234 20.96 24.00 -28.03
C LYS A 234 21.22 24.08 -29.54
N GLY A 235 20.50 23.28 -30.32
CA GLY A 235 20.65 23.22 -31.78
C GLY A 235 21.94 22.55 -32.27
N VAL A 236 22.70 21.88 -31.40
CA VAL A 236 23.91 21.13 -31.77
C VAL A 236 23.66 19.64 -31.59
N ALA A 237 23.84 18.87 -32.66
CA ALA A 237 23.80 17.41 -32.62
C ALA A 237 25.22 16.87 -32.39
N LYS A 238 25.40 16.07 -31.34
CA LYS A 238 26.69 15.49 -30.94
C LYS A 238 26.56 13.98 -30.81
N TYR A 239 27.45 13.25 -31.48
CA TYR A 239 27.61 11.82 -31.28
C TYR A 239 28.36 11.54 -29.97
N ILE A 240 27.74 10.78 -29.06
CA ILE A 240 28.29 10.45 -27.75
C ILE A 240 29.14 9.17 -27.81
N GLY A 241 28.69 8.18 -28.56
CA GLY A 241 29.35 6.88 -28.70
C GLY A 241 28.36 5.76 -29.04
N MET A 242 28.87 4.53 -29.13
CA MET A 242 28.10 3.32 -29.44
C MET A 242 28.33 2.20 -28.43
N CYS A 243 27.34 1.32 -28.30
CA CYS A 243 27.42 0.04 -27.59
C CYS A 243 26.46 -0.97 -28.25
N PRO A 244 26.67 -2.28 -28.05
CA PRO A 244 25.69 -3.29 -28.46
C PRO A 244 24.32 -3.06 -27.80
N ARG A 245 23.23 -3.39 -28.49
CA ARG A 245 21.85 -3.21 -27.99
C ARG A 245 21.61 -3.87 -26.62
N GLY A 246 22.20 -5.04 -26.37
CA GLY A 246 22.09 -5.75 -25.08
C GLY A 246 22.71 -5.03 -23.88
N GLU A 247 23.52 -3.98 -24.09
CA GLU A 247 24.02 -3.14 -23.01
C GLU A 247 22.96 -2.14 -22.51
N VAL A 248 21.94 -1.83 -23.32
CA VAL A 248 20.95 -0.77 -23.02
C VAL A 248 19.50 -1.25 -22.98
N TYR A 249 19.23 -2.48 -23.41
CA TYR A 249 17.91 -3.10 -23.49
C TYR A 249 17.90 -4.44 -22.75
N PHE A 250 16.88 -4.68 -21.91
CA PHE A 250 16.79 -5.84 -21.01
C PHE A 250 18.05 -6.01 -20.15
N ASN A 251 18.45 -4.91 -19.54
CA ASN A 251 19.62 -4.85 -18.68
C ASN A 251 19.47 -3.73 -17.64
N PRO A 252 18.47 -3.83 -16.73
CA PRO A 252 18.17 -2.78 -15.78
C PRO A 252 19.32 -2.60 -14.76
N ASP A 253 19.52 -1.35 -14.33
CA ASP A 253 20.62 -0.90 -13.44
C ASP A 253 22.06 -1.11 -13.97
N HIS A 254 22.23 -1.64 -15.18
CA HIS A 254 23.53 -1.78 -15.82
C HIS A 254 24.13 -0.44 -16.25
N ILE A 255 25.46 -0.39 -16.24
CA ILE A 255 26.23 0.76 -16.73
C ILE A 255 26.84 0.37 -18.07
N ALA A 256 26.19 0.82 -19.15
CA ALA A 256 26.66 0.59 -20.50
C ALA A 256 27.91 1.45 -20.80
N MET A 257 28.88 0.86 -21.50
CA MET A 257 30.08 1.57 -21.92
C MET A 257 29.98 1.99 -23.38
N LEU A 258 29.80 3.28 -23.62
CA LEU A 258 29.81 3.87 -24.95
C LEU A 258 31.25 4.10 -25.43
N THR A 259 31.54 3.71 -26.66
CA THR A 259 32.86 3.85 -27.29
C THR A 259 32.78 4.58 -28.63
N GLY A 260 33.93 5.02 -29.17
CA GLY A 260 34.00 5.66 -30.49
C GLY A 260 33.54 7.11 -30.57
N GLY A 261 33.08 7.70 -29.46
CA GLY A 261 32.73 9.12 -29.37
C GLY A 261 33.96 10.04 -29.34
N ALA A 262 33.78 11.31 -29.70
CA ALA A 262 34.85 12.30 -29.73
C ALA A 262 35.45 12.61 -28.35
N THR A 263 34.72 12.33 -27.27
CA THR A 263 35.16 12.54 -25.87
C THR A 263 35.77 11.29 -25.24
N GLY A 264 36.05 10.25 -26.01
CA GLY A 264 36.51 8.95 -25.50
C GLY A 264 35.37 8.09 -24.96
N SER A 265 35.71 7.09 -24.15
CA SER A 265 34.72 6.18 -23.57
C SER A 265 33.84 6.89 -22.54
N MET A 266 32.53 6.68 -22.63
CA MET A 266 31.53 7.27 -21.74
C MET A 266 30.76 6.17 -21.01
N ALA A 267 30.56 6.31 -19.71
CA ALA A 267 29.65 5.48 -18.94
C ALA A 267 28.22 6.01 -19.10
N LEU A 268 27.27 5.13 -19.42
CA LEU A 268 25.87 5.44 -19.64
C LEU A 268 25.01 4.67 -18.64
N LYS A 269 24.11 5.38 -17.95
CA LYS A 269 23.19 4.80 -16.97
C LYS A 269 21.76 5.32 -17.17
N THR A 270 20.79 4.48 -16.82
CA THR A 270 19.38 4.87 -16.73
C THR A 270 19.17 5.95 -15.67
N VAL A 271 18.26 6.89 -15.92
CA VAL A 271 17.81 7.82 -14.89
C VAL A 271 16.61 7.18 -14.20
N PRO A 272 16.67 6.91 -12.88
CA PRO A 272 15.55 6.29 -12.18
C PRO A 272 14.26 7.08 -12.37
N SER A 273 13.21 6.39 -12.79
CA SER A 273 11.87 6.96 -12.81
C SER A 273 11.30 6.85 -11.41
N ILE A 274 10.87 7.96 -10.84
CA ILE A 274 10.22 7.99 -9.53
C ILE A 274 8.74 8.32 -9.76
N ASN A 275 7.88 7.38 -9.43
CA ASN A 275 6.44 7.58 -9.41
C ASN A 275 6.00 7.86 -7.98
N GLU A 276 5.25 8.93 -7.78
CA GLU A 276 4.71 9.33 -6.50
C GLU A 276 3.21 9.03 -6.45
N TYR A 277 2.76 8.40 -5.38
CA TYR A 277 1.35 8.12 -5.12
C TYR A 277 0.91 8.86 -3.86
N GLU A 278 -0.31 9.41 -3.91
CA GLU A 278 -0.95 10.11 -2.79
C GLU A 278 -0.12 11.25 -2.19
N ARG A 279 0.51 12.07 -3.05
CA ARG A 279 1.31 13.25 -2.65
C ARG A 279 2.51 12.91 -1.75
N GLY A 280 3.24 11.84 -2.09
CA GLY A 280 4.49 11.47 -1.41
C GLY A 280 4.35 10.36 -0.39
N VAL A 281 3.12 9.93 -0.08
CA VAL A 281 2.88 8.82 0.86
C VAL A 281 3.56 7.55 0.37
N ILE A 282 3.55 7.29 -0.93
CA ILE A 282 4.32 6.20 -1.54
C ILE A 282 5.17 6.76 -2.67
N GLN A 283 6.42 6.36 -2.71
CA GLN A 283 7.32 6.59 -3.82
C GLN A 283 7.76 5.24 -4.38
N ALA A 284 7.47 5.00 -5.65
CA ALA A 284 7.96 3.85 -6.38
C ALA A 284 9.07 4.32 -7.33
N GLY A 285 10.31 4.01 -6.98
CA GLY A 285 11.48 4.20 -7.83
C GLY A 285 11.70 2.98 -8.70
N ALA A 286 12.08 3.18 -9.95
CA ALA A 286 12.45 2.06 -10.82
C ALA A 286 13.64 2.41 -11.69
N MET A 287 14.66 1.56 -11.64
CA MET A 287 15.78 1.55 -12.58
C MET A 287 15.38 0.70 -13.78
N TRP A 288 14.57 1.28 -14.68
CA TRP A 288 14.20 0.65 -15.94
C TRP A 288 15.39 0.59 -16.91
N ASP A 289 15.28 -0.24 -17.93
CA ASP A 289 16.16 -0.20 -19.10
C ASP A 289 16.39 1.24 -19.59
N VAL A 290 17.62 1.51 -20.02
CA VAL A 290 17.96 2.76 -20.68
C VAL A 290 17.09 2.95 -21.92
N LEU A 291 16.97 1.88 -22.70
CA LEU A 291 16.26 1.83 -23.97
C LEU A 291 15.29 0.65 -24.00
N VAL A 292 14.06 0.91 -24.44
CA VAL A 292 12.98 -0.07 -24.47
C VAL A 292 12.67 -0.48 -25.92
N ALA A 293 12.00 -1.62 -26.10
CA ALA A 293 11.40 -1.99 -27.37
C ALA A 293 9.92 -1.57 -27.42
N THR A 294 9.40 -1.30 -28.61
CA THR A 294 8.04 -0.84 -28.85
C THR A 294 7.41 -1.59 -30.01
N GLU A 295 6.11 -1.79 -29.93
CA GLU A 295 5.28 -2.38 -30.99
C GLU A 295 3.99 -1.56 -31.13
N CYS A 296 3.63 -1.19 -32.37
CA CYS A 296 2.42 -0.44 -32.70
C CYS A 296 1.62 -1.10 -33.84
N SER A 297 1.87 -2.37 -34.13
CA SER A 297 1.15 -3.15 -35.15
C SER A 297 -0.37 -3.15 -34.90
N GLY A 298 -0.79 -3.15 -33.63
CA GLY A 298 -2.18 -3.07 -33.19
C GLY A 298 -2.67 -1.67 -32.78
N LEU A 299 -1.92 -0.60 -33.06
CA LEU A 299 -2.30 0.76 -32.65
C LEU A 299 -3.54 1.25 -33.41
N ASP A 300 -4.62 1.48 -32.66
CA ASP A 300 -5.86 2.07 -33.15
C ASP A 300 -5.85 3.60 -32.94
N ALA A 301 -5.91 4.34 -34.04
CA ALA A 301 -5.91 5.80 -34.03
C ALA A 301 -7.20 6.42 -33.45
N GLN A 302 -8.30 5.66 -33.33
CA GLN A 302 -9.55 6.17 -32.76
C GLN A 302 -9.60 6.04 -31.24
N THR A 303 -9.08 4.93 -30.72
CA THR A 303 -9.08 4.63 -29.28
C THR A 303 -7.77 5.00 -28.60
N TYR A 304 -6.70 5.21 -29.38
CA TYR A 304 -5.32 5.43 -28.92
C TYR A 304 -4.76 4.30 -28.04
N HIS A 305 -5.25 3.08 -28.25
CA HIS A 305 -4.75 1.87 -27.63
C HIS A 305 -3.94 1.03 -28.62
N GLY A 306 -3.03 0.20 -28.13
CA GLY A 306 -2.24 -0.72 -28.95
C GLY A 306 -0.78 -0.31 -29.19
N TRP A 307 -0.32 0.80 -28.63
CA TRP A 307 1.11 1.07 -28.49
C TRP A 307 1.65 0.36 -27.25
N LEU A 308 2.40 -0.70 -27.47
CA LEU A 308 2.99 -1.52 -26.42
C LEU A 308 4.48 -1.20 -26.24
N MET A 309 4.94 -1.32 -25.01
CA MET A 309 6.36 -1.29 -24.66
C MET A 309 6.78 -2.58 -23.99
N GLN A 310 8.00 -3.00 -24.30
CA GLN A 310 8.68 -4.09 -23.64
C GLN A 310 9.92 -3.55 -22.92
N CYS A 311 9.99 -3.79 -21.61
CA CYS A 311 11.05 -3.29 -20.73
C CYS A 311 11.18 -4.08 -19.43
N GLU A 312 12.36 -4.02 -18.85
CA GLU A 312 12.70 -4.61 -17.56
C GLU A 312 13.17 -3.54 -16.56
N GLY A 313 12.92 -3.77 -15.28
CA GLY A 313 13.24 -2.81 -14.25
C GLY A 313 13.30 -3.40 -12.84
N HIS A 314 14.24 -2.88 -12.05
CA HIS A 314 14.30 -3.12 -10.61
C HIS A 314 13.47 -2.05 -9.89
N VAL A 315 12.38 -2.48 -9.25
CA VAL A 315 11.45 -1.57 -8.57
C VAL A 315 11.72 -1.54 -7.07
N THR A 316 11.82 -0.35 -6.52
CA THR A 316 11.90 -0.09 -5.09
C THR A 316 10.75 0.81 -4.67
N MET A 317 10.15 0.52 -3.52
CA MET A 317 9.09 1.32 -2.94
C MET A 317 9.57 1.90 -1.61
N THR A 318 9.31 3.18 -1.39
CA THR A 318 9.40 3.82 -0.09
C THR A 318 8.01 4.25 0.33
N TRP A 319 7.54 3.76 1.47
CA TRP A 319 6.26 4.18 2.05
C TRP A 319 6.52 5.13 3.22
N GLN A 320 6.10 6.38 3.09
CA GLN A 320 6.23 7.39 4.13
C GLN A 320 5.08 7.25 5.13
N SER A 321 5.42 6.94 6.38
CA SER A 321 4.43 6.73 7.43
C SER A 321 4.98 7.10 8.80
N ASP A 322 4.45 8.18 9.37
CA ASP A 322 4.78 8.63 10.73
C ASP A 322 3.73 8.19 11.77
N ALA A 323 2.63 7.59 11.31
CA ALA A 323 1.48 7.24 12.15
C ALA A 323 1.54 5.81 12.71
N LEU A 324 2.65 5.09 12.55
CA LEU A 324 2.78 3.72 13.03
C LEU A 324 3.02 3.70 14.53
N MET A 325 1.95 3.40 15.26
CA MET A 325 1.92 3.42 16.72
C MET A 325 2.58 2.17 17.36
N LEU A 326 3.83 1.82 17.03
CA LEU A 326 4.47 0.60 17.53
C LEU A 326 4.43 0.52 19.08
N SER A 327 4.79 1.60 19.75
CA SER A 327 4.75 1.67 21.22
C SER A 327 3.34 1.47 21.77
N ASN A 328 2.31 2.07 21.15
CA ASN A 328 0.94 1.95 21.64
C ASN A 328 0.34 0.57 21.34
N ALA A 329 0.72 -0.06 20.23
CA ALA A 329 0.36 -1.44 19.93
C ALA A 329 0.97 -2.42 20.95
N ALA A 330 2.25 -2.22 21.32
CA ALA A 330 2.90 -3.00 22.36
C ALA A 330 2.24 -2.81 23.74
N VAL A 331 1.95 -1.56 24.12
CA VAL A 331 1.23 -1.25 25.37
C VAL A 331 -0.16 -1.90 25.38
N LEU A 332 -0.92 -1.79 24.29
CA LEU A 332 -2.24 -2.42 24.16
C LEU A 332 -2.16 -3.94 24.33
N LEU A 333 -1.17 -4.59 23.70
CA LEU A 333 -0.95 -6.03 23.85
C LEU A 333 -0.62 -6.40 25.30
N CYS A 334 0.32 -5.69 25.94
CA CYS A 334 0.69 -5.94 27.33
C CYS A 334 -0.51 -5.77 28.29
N VAL A 335 -1.31 -4.72 28.12
CA VAL A 335 -2.53 -4.49 28.91
C VAL A 335 -3.53 -5.63 28.70
N ILE A 336 -3.76 -6.07 27.46
CA ILE A 336 -4.71 -7.16 27.19
C ILE A 336 -4.20 -8.49 27.73
N VAL A 337 -2.90 -8.80 27.59
CA VAL A 337 -2.28 -10.01 28.19
C VAL A 337 -2.46 -10.01 29.71
N TYR A 338 -2.22 -8.87 30.37
CA TYR A 338 -2.45 -8.73 31.80
C TYR A 338 -3.92 -8.99 32.17
N LEU A 339 -4.87 -8.36 31.47
CA LEU A 339 -6.30 -8.50 31.74
C LEU A 339 -6.83 -9.91 31.46
N VAL A 340 -6.31 -10.59 30.44
CA VAL A 340 -6.62 -12.00 30.13
C VAL A 340 -6.06 -12.90 31.22
N THR A 341 -4.84 -12.63 31.69
CA THR A 341 -4.25 -13.38 32.81
C THR A 341 -5.12 -13.26 34.07
N LEU A 342 -5.55 -12.04 34.40
CA LEU A 342 -6.50 -11.81 35.50
C LEU A 342 -7.83 -12.55 35.27
N GLN A 343 -8.38 -12.51 34.05
CA GLN A 343 -9.61 -13.23 33.73
C GLN A 343 -9.46 -14.75 33.94
N LEU A 344 -8.34 -15.33 33.50
CA LEU A 344 -8.11 -16.77 33.57
C LEU A 344 -7.78 -17.26 34.98
N VAL A 345 -7.08 -16.46 35.78
CA VAL A 345 -6.68 -16.82 37.15
C VAL A 345 -7.82 -16.59 38.14
N PHE A 346 -8.45 -15.41 38.11
CA PHE A 346 -9.41 -15.00 39.14
C PHE A 346 -10.87 -15.10 38.70
N LEU A 347 -11.17 -15.04 37.39
CA LEU A 347 -12.54 -14.95 36.87
C LEU A 347 -12.84 -16.02 35.80
N ARG A 348 -12.26 -17.23 35.97
CA ARG A 348 -12.32 -18.33 34.98
C ARG A 348 -13.74 -18.80 34.67
N HIS A 349 -14.67 -18.58 35.60
CA HIS A 349 -16.08 -18.95 35.48
C HIS A 349 -17.01 -17.74 35.36
N SER A 350 -16.46 -16.53 35.19
CA SER A 350 -17.26 -15.33 35.04
C SER A 350 -17.90 -15.23 33.66
N SER A 351 -19.13 -14.74 33.64
CA SER A 351 -19.82 -14.30 32.43
C SER A 351 -19.19 -13.02 31.88
N VAL A 352 -18.66 -12.17 32.75
CA VAL A 352 -18.15 -10.83 32.47
C VAL A 352 -16.72 -10.89 31.97
N CYS A 353 -16.42 -10.11 30.94
CA CYS A 353 -15.07 -9.93 30.42
C CYS A 353 -14.38 -8.72 31.07
N THR A 354 -13.19 -8.90 31.62
CA THR A 354 -12.38 -7.83 32.23
C THR A 354 -11.95 -6.75 31.24
N VAL A 355 -11.71 -7.11 29.98
CA VAL A 355 -11.10 -6.22 28.99
C VAL A 355 -11.96 -4.98 28.68
N PRO A 356 -13.24 -5.10 28.24
CA PRO A 356 -14.09 -3.93 27.99
C PRO A 356 -14.29 -3.06 29.22
N VAL A 357 -14.40 -3.68 30.40
CA VAL A 357 -14.67 -3.00 31.66
C VAL A 357 -13.49 -2.12 32.05
N TYR A 358 -12.28 -2.68 32.03
CA TYR A 358 -11.07 -1.93 32.33
C TYR A 358 -10.79 -0.85 31.28
N MET A 359 -10.85 -1.21 29.99
CA MET A 359 -10.54 -0.28 28.90
C MET A 359 -11.56 0.87 28.80
N SER A 360 -12.82 0.67 29.22
CA SER A 360 -13.83 1.74 29.23
C SER A 360 -13.54 2.85 30.25
N LYS A 361 -12.68 2.57 31.23
CA LYS A 361 -12.27 3.53 32.27
C LYS A 361 -10.95 4.22 31.94
N ASN A 362 -10.33 3.90 30.79
CA ASN A 362 -9.00 4.37 30.43
C ASN A 362 -9.01 5.11 29.08
N VAL A 363 -8.21 6.16 28.97
CA VAL A 363 -8.08 6.99 27.76
C VAL A 363 -7.27 6.29 26.66
N VAL A 364 -6.43 5.30 27.02
CA VAL A 364 -5.57 4.56 26.06
C VAL A 364 -6.34 4.01 24.87
N GLY A 365 -7.53 3.42 25.09
CA GLY A 365 -8.35 2.86 24.01
C GLY A 365 -8.83 3.91 23.00
N ALA A 366 -9.30 5.06 23.50
CA ALA A 366 -9.75 6.16 22.65
C ALA A 366 -8.61 6.78 21.83
N VAL A 367 -7.42 6.92 22.43
CA VAL A 367 -6.22 7.44 21.74
C VAL A 367 -5.77 6.50 20.62
N VAL A 368 -5.72 5.19 20.87
CA VAL A 368 -5.37 4.19 19.85
C VAL A 368 -6.38 4.21 18.69
N LEU A 369 -7.68 4.30 18.99
CA LEU A 369 -8.73 4.40 17.97
C LEU A 369 -8.60 5.68 17.12
N PHE A 370 -8.36 6.83 17.77
CA PHE A 370 -8.23 8.11 17.08
C PHE A 370 -7.07 8.10 16.09
N VAL A 371 -5.88 7.66 16.52
CA VAL A 371 -4.71 7.64 15.65
C VAL A 371 -4.83 6.56 14.57
N ALA A 372 -5.48 5.42 14.85
CA ALA A 372 -5.77 4.41 13.82
C ALA A 372 -6.61 5.00 12.67
N PHE A 373 -7.64 5.79 12.98
CA PHE A 373 -8.43 6.46 11.94
C PHE A 373 -7.72 7.65 11.30
N TYR A 374 -6.95 8.42 12.07
CA TYR A 374 -6.14 9.52 11.53
C TYR A 374 -5.09 9.04 10.53
N GLY A 375 -4.40 7.93 10.85
CA GLY A 375 -3.41 7.29 9.99
C GLY A 375 -4.01 6.43 8.87
N ASN A 376 -5.34 6.24 8.83
CA ASN A 376 -5.98 5.30 7.90
C ASN A 376 -5.74 5.67 6.43
N LYS A 377 -5.62 6.97 6.11
CA LYS A 377 -5.29 7.42 4.76
C LYS A 377 -3.99 6.79 4.25
N ASN A 378 -2.94 6.75 5.08
CA ASN A 378 -1.64 6.20 4.71
C ASN A 378 -1.69 4.67 4.55
N LEU A 379 -2.46 3.98 5.41
CA LEU A 379 -2.67 2.54 5.30
C LEU A 379 -3.46 2.18 4.05
N GLN A 380 -4.53 2.91 3.74
CA GLN A 380 -5.31 2.74 2.52
C GLN A 380 -4.47 2.96 1.26
N ALA A 381 -3.61 3.98 1.25
CA ALA A 381 -2.70 4.23 0.14
C ALA A 381 -1.78 3.03 -0.10
N LEU A 382 -1.16 2.50 0.96
CA LEU A 382 -0.28 1.32 0.89
C LEU A 382 -1.03 0.09 0.37
N SER A 383 -2.16 -0.25 0.98
CA SER A 383 -2.97 -1.40 0.58
C SER A 383 -3.45 -1.28 -0.86
N THR A 384 -3.89 -0.09 -1.29
CA THR A 384 -4.32 0.16 -2.67
C THR A 384 -3.17 -0.02 -3.66
N TYR A 385 -2.01 0.58 -3.38
CA TYR A 385 -0.84 0.46 -4.23
C TYR A 385 -0.39 -1.00 -4.40
N LEU A 386 -0.28 -1.76 -3.31
CA LEU A 386 0.18 -3.14 -3.35
C LEU A 386 -0.83 -4.08 -4.02
N LEU A 387 -2.13 -3.86 -3.84
CA LEU A 387 -3.18 -4.67 -4.50
C LEU A 387 -3.28 -4.37 -6.00
N GLN A 388 -3.07 -3.12 -6.42
CA GLN A 388 -3.06 -2.76 -7.84
C GLN A 388 -1.80 -3.23 -8.58
N ASN A 389 -0.73 -3.59 -7.86
CA ASN A 389 0.51 -4.09 -8.43
C ASN A 389 0.86 -5.50 -7.90
N PRO A 390 0.09 -6.53 -8.30
CA PRO A 390 0.23 -7.89 -7.75
C PRO A 390 1.54 -8.57 -8.15
N THR A 391 2.23 -8.07 -9.18
CA THR A 391 3.53 -8.60 -9.66
C THR A 391 4.62 -8.56 -8.60
N TYR A 392 4.49 -7.72 -7.57
CA TYR A 392 5.46 -7.60 -6.48
C TYR A 392 5.39 -8.71 -5.42
N GLN A 393 4.38 -9.61 -5.50
CA GLN A 393 4.16 -10.68 -4.51
C GLN A 393 4.07 -10.17 -3.04
N ALA A 394 3.65 -8.92 -2.86
CA ALA A 394 3.61 -8.23 -1.57
C ALA A 394 2.21 -8.24 -0.90
N THR A 395 1.38 -9.23 -1.24
CA THR A 395 -0.02 -9.34 -0.77
C THR A 395 -0.13 -9.40 0.75
N TRP A 396 0.85 -9.99 1.43
CA TRP A 396 0.90 -9.99 2.90
C TRP A 396 0.88 -8.57 3.49
N TYR A 397 1.75 -7.69 3.00
CA TYR A 397 1.83 -6.29 3.45
C TYR A 397 0.54 -5.52 3.13
N ALA A 398 -0.10 -5.83 2.00
CA ALA A 398 -1.35 -5.20 1.60
C ALA A 398 -2.50 -5.45 2.60
N LEU A 399 -2.50 -6.61 3.28
CA LEU A 399 -3.54 -6.99 4.25
C LEU A 399 -3.24 -6.53 5.69
N CYS A 400 -1.98 -6.19 6.00
CA CYS A 400 -1.59 -5.78 7.35
C CYS A 400 -2.34 -4.53 7.83
N GLY A 401 -2.49 -3.51 6.97
CA GLY A 401 -3.23 -2.28 7.31
C GLY A 401 -4.70 -2.55 7.63
N PRO A 402 -5.48 -3.17 6.73
CA PRO A 402 -6.87 -3.56 6.98
C PRO A 402 -7.05 -4.41 8.23
N ALA A 403 -6.18 -5.41 8.44
CA ALA A 403 -6.24 -6.28 9.62
C ALA A 403 -5.96 -5.52 10.92
N GLN A 404 -5.02 -4.56 10.90
CA GLN A 404 -4.72 -3.70 12.03
C GLN A 404 -5.93 -2.85 12.42
N VAL A 405 -6.50 -2.11 11.47
CA VAL A 405 -7.64 -1.20 11.71
C VAL A 405 -8.86 -1.99 12.20
N ALA A 406 -9.21 -3.09 11.52
CA ALA A 406 -10.31 -3.97 11.92
C ALA A 406 -10.14 -4.53 13.34
N SER A 407 -8.92 -4.94 13.71
CA SER A 407 -8.62 -5.49 15.04
C SER A 407 -8.72 -4.44 16.15
N ILE A 408 -8.24 -3.21 15.90
CA ILE A 408 -8.44 -2.09 16.83
C ILE A 408 -9.93 -1.81 17.03
N VAL A 409 -10.70 -1.73 15.93
CA VAL A 409 -12.16 -1.52 15.98
C VAL A 409 -12.86 -2.66 16.74
N GLY A 410 -12.48 -3.91 16.49
CA GLY A 410 -13.02 -5.08 17.18
C GLY A 410 -12.84 -5.00 18.69
N ILE A 411 -11.63 -4.66 19.18
CA ILE A 411 -11.37 -4.48 20.62
C ILE A 411 -12.16 -3.29 21.18
N MET A 412 -12.22 -2.19 20.44
CA MET A 412 -12.87 -0.96 20.90
C MET A 412 -14.40 -1.05 20.88
N THR A 413 -14.99 -1.96 20.11
CA THR A 413 -16.46 -2.12 20.03
C THR A 413 -17.06 -2.42 21.39
N GLY A 414 -16.60 -3.48 22.07
CA GLY A 414 -17.10 -3.81 23.40
C GLY A 414 -16.77 -2.74 24.44
N THR A 415 -15.61 -2.10 24.30
CA THR A 415 -15.16 -1.01 25.18
C THR A 415 -16.07 0.22 25.08
N ALA A 416 -16.46 0.61 23.87
CA ALA A 416 -17.32 1.75 23.61
C ALA A 416 -18.76 1.50 24.10
N VAL A 417 -19.29 0.28 23.89
CA VAL A 417 -20.58 -0.10 24.46
C VAL A 417 -20.51 -0.07 25.99
N GLN A 418 -19.46 -0.61 26.60
CA GLN A 418 -19.28 -0.59 28.06
C GLN A 418 -19.12 0.84 28.62
N LEU A 419 -18.45 1.73 27.89
CA LEU A 419 -18.34 3.15 28.24
C LEU A 419 -19.72 3.83 28.28
N TRP A 420 -20.60 3.52 27.31
CA TRP A 420 -21.96 4.08 27.26
C TRP A 420 -22.81 3.71 28.47
N PHE A 421 -22.69 2.47 28.95
CA PHE A 421 -23.49 2.00 30.08
C PHE A 421 -22.88 2.33 31.45
N ASN A 422 -21.66 2.87 31.51
CA ASN A 422 -21.00 3.28 32.77
C ASN A 422 -21.89 4.29 33.54
N PRO A 423 -22.16 4.12 34.86
CA PRO A 423 -21.52 3.24 35.83
C PRO A 423 -21.97 1.77 35.85
N ARG A 424 -22.89 1.34 34.98
CA ARG A 424 -23.41 -0.04 34.93
C ARG A 424 -22.52 -0.98 34.10
N LEU A 425 -22.48 -2.24 34.51
CA LEU A 425 -21.78 -3.32 33.84
C LEU A 425 -22.63 -3.93 32.71
N VAL A 426 -22.03 -4.11 31.54
CA VAL A 426 -22.66 -4.83 30.43
C VAL A 426 -22.43 -6.33 30.61
N THR A 427 -23.50 -7.05 30.96
CA THR A 427 -23.42 -8.46 31.36
C THR A 427 -23.73 -9.41 30.21
N GLN A 428 -24.27 -8.91 29.11
CA GLN A 428 -24.50 -9.65 27.87
C GLN A 428 -23.20 -9.80 27.06
N THR A 429 -22.20 -10.47 27.63
CA THR A 429 -20.88 -10.62 27.00
C THR A 429 -20.93 -11.31 25.63
N TRP A 430 -21.92 -12.15 25.38
CA TRP A 430 -22.14 -12.74 24.05
C TRP A 430 -22.55 -11.70 22.99
N LEU A 431 -23.33 -10.67 23.36
CA LEU A 431 -23.67 -9.56 22.45
C LEU A 431 -22.44 -8.73 22.14
N LEU A 432 -21.62 -8.43 23.14
CA LEU A 432 -20.35 -7.73 22.94
C LEU A 432 -19.43 -8.52 22.00
N MET A 433 -19.33 -9.83 22.20
CA MET A 433 -18.55 -10.72 21.34
C MET A 433 -19.07 -10.70 19.89
N GLY A 434 -20.37 -10.88 19.70
CA GLY A 434 -21.00 -10.85 18.37
C GLY A 434 -20.80 -9.51 17.66
N ALA A 435 -21.03 -8.40 18.37
CA ALA A 435 -20.80 -7.05 17.85
C ALA A 435 -19.33 -6.82 17.45
N SER A 436 -18.37 -7.22 18.29
CA SER A 436 -16.95 -7.08 18.00
C SER A 436 -16.52 -7.89 16.77
N ILE A 437 -17.04 -9.11 16.59
CA ILE A 437 -16.78 -9.93 15.40
C ILE A 437 -17.38 -9.31 14.14
N ILE A 438 -18.65 -8.90 14.20
CA ILE A 438 -19.34 -8.26 13.06
C ILE A 438 -18.60 -6.99 12.65
N ASN A 439 -18.22 -6.16 13.62
CA ASN A 439 -17.52 -4.90 13.33
C ASN A 439 -16.14 -5.15 12.71
N TRP A 440 -15.42 -6.16 13.22
CA TRP A 440 -14.15 -6.59 12.65
C TRP A 440 -14.31 -7.02 11.18
N ILE A 441 -15.28 -7.90 10.89
CA ILE A 441 -15.52 -8.41 9.53
C ILE A 441 -15.87 -7.27 8.58
N LEU A 442 -16.77 -6.37 8.98
CA LEU A 442 -17.21 -5.25 8.15
C LEU A 442 -16.06 -4.30 7.81
N VAL A 443 -15.30 -3.86 8.81
CA VAL A 443 -14.16 -2.95 8.59
C VAL A 443 -13.08 -3.64 7.78
N PHE A 444 -12.75 -4.90 8.08
CA PHE A 444 -11.76 -5.65 7.30
C PHE A 444 -12.17 -5.78 5.84
N ALA A 445 -13.44 -6.13 5.58
CA ALA A 445 -13.94 -6.29 4.21
C ALA A 445 -13.91 -4.97 3.43
N LEU A 446 -14.29 -3.86 4.07
CA LEU A 446 -14.25 -2.53 3.47
C LEU A 446 -12.81 -2.12 3.11
N GLU A 447 -11.90 -2.20 4.07
CA GLU A 447 -10.51 -1.75 3.92
C GLU A 447 -9.69 -2.67 2.98
N ALA A 448 -9.92 -3.99 3.00
CA ALA A 448 -9.15 -4.93 2.21
C ALA A 448 -9.71 -5.16 0.78
N PHE A 449 -11.04 -5.14 0.62
CA PHE A 449 -11.67 -5.60 -0.64
C PHE A 449 -12.59 -4.59 -1.31
N VAL A 450 -13.08 -3.58 -0.61
CA VAL A 450 -13.98 -2.59 -1.24
C VAL A 450 -13.20 -1.35 -1.66
N PHE A 451 -12.49 -0.70 -0.74
CA PHE A 451 -11.84 0.57 -1.03
C PHE A 451 -10.68 0.49 -2.03
N PRO A 452 -9.78 -0.52 -1.95
CA PRO A 452 -8.69 -0.64 -2.92
C PRO A 452 -9.19 -0.82 -4.36
N PHE A 453 -10.24 -1.63 -4.54
CA PHE A 453 -10.80 -1.96 -5.85
C PHE A 453 -11.72 -0.86 -6.42
N GLN A 454 -12.30 -0.02 -5.56
CA GLN A 454 -13.01 1.19 -6.00
C GLN A 454 -12.08 2.32 -6.44
N SER A 455 -10.82 2.27 -6.03
CA SER A 455 -9.85 3.32 -6.32
C SER A 455 -9.25 3.18 -7.72
N LYS A 456 -9.12 4.31 -8.43
CA LYS A 456 -8.42 4.39 -9.72
C LYS A 456 -7.23 5.35 -9.60
N ASN A 457 -6.19 5.07 -10.39
CA ASN A 457 -5.05 5.96 -10.56
C ASN A 457 -5.46 7.15 -11.40
N VAL A 458 -5.40 8.35 -10.83
CA VAL A 458 -5.63 9.61 -11.54
C VAL A 458 -4.38 10.49 -11.46
N PRO A 459 -4.00 11.20 -12.55
CA PRO A 459 -2.91 12.16 -12.49
C PRO A 459 -3.18 13.23 -11.42
N GLY A 460 -2.15 13.58 -10.65
CA GLY A 460 -2.23 14.61 -9.62
C GLY A 460 -0.96 15.45 -9.53
N PRO A 461 -0.95 16.52 -8.72
CA PRO A 461 0.25 17.32 -8.50
C PRO A 461 1.29 16.53 -7.69
N CYS A 462 2.56 16.73 -8.03
CA CYS A 462 3.71 16.19 -7.31
C CYS A 462 3.97 16.98 -6.02
N ALA A 463 4.27 16.29 -4.92
CA ALA A 463 4.80 16.92 -3.72
C ALA A 463 6.33 17.08 -3.77
N LEU A 464 7.02 16.18 -4.48
CA LEU A 464 8.48 16.13 -4.51
C LEU A 464 9.02 16.53 -5.89
N ALA A 465 10.08 17.37 -5.89
CA ALA A 465 10.69 17.89 -7.11
C ALA A 465 11.47 16.84 -7.92
N THR A 466 11.83 15.71 -7.29
CA THR A 466 12.56 14.61 -7.92
C THR A 466 11.64 13.61 -8.63
N THR A 467 10.34 13.77 -8.50
CA THR A 467 9.34 12.84 -9.04
C THR A 467 9.19 13.01 -10.56
N SER A 468 9.07 11.88 -11.26
CA SER A 468 8.80 11.81 -12.70
C SER A 468 7.29 11.77 -13.03
N ASN A 469 6.49 10.99 -12.30
CA ASN A 469 5.03 10.92 -12.47
C ASN A 469 4.31 10.97 -11.12
N CYS A 470 3.13 11.60 -11.09
CA CYS A 470 2.41 11.86 -9.85
C CYS A 470 0.95 11.41 -9.97
N VAL A 471 0.57 10.52 -9.06
CA VAL A 471 -0.69 9.78 -9.09
C VAL A 471 -1.40 9.98 -7.76
N VAL A 472 -2.72 10.12 -7.81
CA VAL A 472 -3.59 10.16 -6.65
C VAL A 472 -4.64 9.07 -6.83
N PHE A 473 -5.05 8.46 -5.72
CA PHE A 473 -6.07 7.43 -5.68
C PHE A 473 -7.45 8.10 -5.56
N SER A 474 -8.29 7.91 -6.56
CA SER A 474 -9.56 8.66 -6.69
C SER A 474 -10.53 8.47 -5.52
N ALA A 475 -10.49 7.31 -4.85
CA ALA A 475 -11.45 6.94 -3.82
C ALA A 475 -11.02 7.31 -2.38
N ILE A 476 -9.71 7.39 -2.11
CA ILE A 476 -9.18 7.58 -0.75
C ILE A 476 -9.69 8.88 -0.08
N PRO A 477 -9.76 10.04 -0.75
CA PRO A 477 -10.27 11.27 -0.13
C PRO A 477 -11.70 11.16 0.39
N ARG A 478 -12.50 10.22 -0.13
CA ARG A 478 -13.89 10.00 0.28
C ARG A 478 -14.04 8.81 1.23
N ASN A 479 -13.16 7.80 1.12
CA ASN A 479 -13.33 6.53 1.82
C ASN A 479 -12.58 6.45 3.17
N TYR A 480 -11.57 7.30 3.42
CA TYR A 480 -10.70 7.16 4.60
C TYR A 480 -11.44 7.20 5.95
N TYR A 481 -12.60 7.87 6.03
CA TYR A 481 -13.41 7.99 7.25
C TYR A 481 -14.63 7.03 7.26
N VAL A 482 -14.95 6.38 6.14
CA VAL A 482 -16.17 5.57 6.01
C VAL A 482 -16.15 4.37 6.96
N SER A 483 -15.00 3.72 7.14
CA SER A 483 -14.84 2.65 8.13
C SER A 483 -15.16 3.11 9.56
N ALA A 484 -14.79 4.34 9.93
CA ALA A 484 -15.11 4.90 11.23
C ALA A 484 -16.62 5.11 11.40
N VAL A 485 -17.29 5.61 10.35
CA VAL A 485 -18.76 5.80 10.34
C VAL A 485 -19.50 4.48 10.46
N VAL A 486 -19.12 3.48 9.66
CA VAL A 486 -19.73 2.13 9.70
C VAL A 486 -19.49 1.49 11.07
N ALA A 487 -18.27 1.58 11.60
CA ALA A 487 -17.94 1.05 12.92
C ALA A 487 -18.73 1.72 14.05
N GLY A 488 -18.90 3.05 13.99
CA GLY A 488 -19.75 3.79 14.91
C GLY A 488 -21.22 3.38 14.83
N GLY A 489 -21.72 3.11 13.62
CA GLY A 489 -23.07 2.58 13.40
C GLY A 489 -23.31 1.22 14.07
N VAL A 490 -22.33 0.30 13.97
CA VAL A 490 -22.40 -1.01 14.64
C VAL A 490 -22.42 -0.84 16.17
N VAL A 491 -21.60 0.06 16.72
CA VAL A 491 -21.59 0.36 18.17
C VAL A 491 -22.94 0.92 18.61
N ALA A 492 -23.51 1.90 17.89
CA ALA A 492 -24.81 2.50 18.21
C ALA A 492 -25.94 1.46 18.17
N LEU A 493 -25.97 0.61 17.13
CA LEU A 493 -26.93 -0.48 17.03
C LEU A 493 -26.77 -1.47 18.18
N SER A 494 -25.54 -1.81 18.56
CA SER A 494 -25.25 -2.72 19.68
C SER A 494 -25.76 -2.16 21.01
N ILE A 495 -25.61 -0.85 21.24
CA ILE A 495 -26.15 -0.16 22.41
C ILE A 495 -27.68 -0.32 22.46
N VAL A 496 -28.38 -0.07 21.35
CA VAL A 496 -29.84 -0.24 21.26
C VAL A 496 -30.25 -1.68 21.54
N ILE A 497 -29.55 -2.67 20.97
CA ILE A 497 -29.81 -4.09 21.21
C ILE A 497 -29.64 -4.44 22.69
N VAL A 498 -28.61 -3.92 23.36
CA VAL A 498 -28.40 -4.13 24.80
C VAL A 498 -29.54 -3.51 25.62
N TYR A 499 -30.02 -2.30 25.27
CA TYR A 499 -31.20 -1.71 25.92
C TYR A 499 -32.44 -2.59 25.77
N VAL A 500 -32.77 -2.98 24.53
CA VAL A 500 -33.95 -3.80 24.22
C VAL A 500 -33.88 -5.15 24.94
N HIS A 501 -32.72 -5.82 24.87
CA HIS A 501 -32.50 -7.07 25.57
C HIS A 501 -32.64 -6.88 27.08
N SER A 502 -32.05 -5.83 27.66
CA SER A 502 -32.15 -5.55 29.10
C SER A 502 -33.59 -5.33 29.57
N TRP A 503 -34.44 -4.75 28.71
CA TRP A 503 -35.84 -4.49 29.02
C TRP A 503 -36.70 -5.75 28.94
N TRP A 504 -36.45 -6.63 27.96
CA TRP A 504 -37.18 -7.89 27.80
C TRP A 504 -36.73 -8.99 28.75
N THR A 505 -35.57 -8.84 29.39
CA THR A 505 -35.05 -9.83 30.34
C THR A 505 -35.91 -9.80 31.62
N PRO A 506 -36.56 -10.93 32.02
CA PRO A 506 -37.39 -10.99 33.22
C PRO A 506 -36.63 -10.53 34.47
N ARG A 507 -37.25 -9.64 35.26
CA ARG A 507 -36.69 -9.16 36.53
C ARG A 507 -36.60 -10.32 37.52
N CYS A 508 -35.38 -10.78 37.81
CA CYS A 508 -35.17 -11.76 38.86
C CYS A 508 -35.38 -11.05 40.21
N LYS A 509 -36.44 -11.43 40.94
CA LYS A 509 -36.63 -11.02 42.34
C LYS A 509 -35.72 -11.88 43.19
N LEU A 510 -34.46 -11.46 43.31
CA LEU A 510 -33.53 -12.09 44.23
C LEU A 510 -33.90 -11.66 45.66
N ALA A 511 -34.09 -12.61 46.57
CA ALA A 511 -34.13 -12.33 48.00
C ALA A 511 -32.72 -11.93 48.43
N LEU A 512 -32.45 -10.62 48.43
CA LEU A 512 -31.14 -10.02 48.70
C LEU A 512 -30.66 -10.18 50.16
N GLU A 513 -31.53 -10.69 51.04
CA GLU A 513 -31.31 -10.72 52.49
C GLU A 513 -30.17 -11.65 52.92
N ASP A 514 -29.83 -12.67 52.11
CA ASP A 514 -28.83 -13.69 52.45
C ASP A 514 -27.42 -13.44 51.87
N ASN A 515 -27.19 -12.44 51.01
CA ASN A 515 -25.90 -12.22 50.38
C ASN A 515 -25.10 -11.07 51.05
N SER A 516 -24.11 -11.44 51.87
CA SER A 516 -23.28 -10.52 52.64
C SER A 516 -22.49 -9.51 51.78
N VAL A 517 -22.13 -9.88 50.55
CA VAL A 517 -21.33 -9.03 49.63
C VAL A 517 -22.18 -7.90 49.07
N LEU A 518 -23.39 -8.19 48.58
CA LEU A 518 -24.31 -7.17 48.08
C LEU A 518 -24.77 -6.20 49.18
N ARG A 519 -24.95 -6.72 50.41
CA ARG A 519 -25.26 -5.91 51.60
C ARG A 519 -24.09 -5.01 52.01
N TYR A 520 -22.86 -5.52 51.98
CA TYR A 520 -21.65 -4.73 52.25
C TYR A 520 -21.51 -3.54 51.29
N PHE A 521 -21.91 -3.71 50.02
CA PHE A 521 -21.90 -2.65 49.02
C PHE A 521 -23.15 -1.75 49.00
N ASN A 522 -24.12 -2.00 49.88
CA ASN A 522 -25.41 -1.32 49.92
C ASN A 522 -26.15 -1.32 48.57
N ILE A 523 -26.09 -2.44 47.84
CA ILE A 523 -26.77 -2.59 46.54
C ILE A 523 -28.18 -3.14 46.81
N THR A 524 -29.21 -2.33 46.55
CA THR A 524 -30.63 -2.71 46.74
C THR A 524 -31.22 -3.50 45.58
N SER A 525 -30.61 -3.39 44.38
CA SER A 525 -30.99 -4.15 43.20
C SER A 525 -29.80 -4.35 42.28
N LEU A 526 -29.64 -5.55 41.72
CA LEU A 526 -28.61 -5.83 40.72
C LEU A 526 -28.78 -4.99 39.44
N HIS A 527 -29.99 -4.50 39.13
CA HIS A 527 -30.20 -3.57 38.02
C HIS A 527 -29.54 -2.20 38.22
N ALA A 528 -29.19 -1.83 39.47
CA ALA A 528 -28.46 -0.61 39.74
C ALA A 528 -27.00 -0.67 39.22
N ILE A 529 -26.48 -1.88 39.04
CA ILE A 529 -25.07 -2.14 38.71
C ILE A 529 -24.87 -3.00 37.47
N ALA A 530 -25.87 -3.74 37.02
CA ALA A 530 -25.80 -4.60 35.84
C ALA A 530 -26.96 -4.32 34.88
N THR A 531 -26.67 -4.41 33.58
CA THR A 531 -27.66 -4.27 32.51
C THR A 531 -28.64 -5.45 32.45
N ALA A 532 -28.18 -6.69 32.62
CA ALA A 532 -29.04 -7.86 32.82
C ALA A 532 -28.59 -8.72 34.02
N PRO A 533 -29.42 -8.88 35.07
CA PRO A 533 -29.05 -9.65 36.25
C PRO A 533 -29.03 -11.17 36.01
N GLN A 534 -29.77 -11.67 35.02
CA GLN A 534 -29.83 -13.11 34.71
C GLN A 534 -28.48 -13.69 34.27
N SER A 535 -27.62 -12.87 33.67
CA SER A 535 -26.29 -13.30 33.25
C SER A 535 -25.26 -13.28 34.39
N CYS A 536 -25.60 -12.74 35.56
CA CYS A 536 -24.67 -12.60 36.69
C CYS A 536 -25.16 -13.25 37.99
N VAL A 537 -26.23 -14.04 37.94
CA VAL A 537 -26.77 -14.75 39.09
C VAL A 537 -27.07 -16.19 38.69
N ARG A 538 -26.61 -17.14 39.50
CA ARG A 538 -26.95 -18.55 39.41
C ARG A 538 -27.61 -19.03 40.70
N CYS A 539 -28.55 -19.95 40.61
CA CYS A 539 -28.97 -20.72 41.80
C CYS A 539 -28.02 -21.91 41.99
N ASP A 540 -27.42 -22.01 43.17
CA ASP A 540 -26.66 -23.17 43.63
C ASP A 540 -27.58 -24.40 43.81
N LEU A 541 -27.00 -25.58 43.94
CA LEU A 541 -27.69 -26.86 44.21
C LEU A 541 -28.55 -26.81 45.47
N THR A 542 -28.24 -25.89 46.39
CA THR A 542 -28.98 -25.60 47.63
C THR A 542 -30.13 -24.59 47.45
N GLY A 543 -30.35 -24.08 46.22
CA GLY A 543 -31.36 -23.05 45.92
C GLY A 543 -30.91 -21.62 46.23
N ARG A 544 -29.69 -21.42 46.73
CA ARG A 544 -29.14 -20.08 47.06
C ARG A 544 -28.62 -19.36 45.82
N ALA A 545 -28.81 -18.05 45.77
CA ALA A 545 -28.31 -17.22 44.68
C ALA A 545 -26.81 -16.91 44.83
N VAL A 546 -26.00 -17.45 43.93
CA VAL A 546 -24.57 -17.15 43.75
C VAL A 546 -24.44 -16.04 42.71
N VAL A 547 -23.72 -14.98 43.08
CA VAL A 547 -23.48 -13.81 42.23
C VAL A 547 -22.15 -13.98 41.52
N ASP A 548 -22.07 -13.55 40.26
CA ASP A 548 -20.84 -13.59 39.47
C ASP A 548 -19.75 -12.69 40.06
N ASP A 549 -18.58 -13.26 40.35
CA ASP A 549 -17.42 -12.53 40.90
C ASP A 549 -16.97 -11.35 40.02
N GLY A 550 -17.24 -11.42 38.71
CA GLY A 550 -16.95 -10.35 37.75
C GLY A 550 -17.75 -9.07 37.99
N LEU A 551 -18.85 -9.14 38.76
CA LEU A 551 -19.64 -7.99 39.18
C LEU A 551 -18.83 -7.03 40.07
N LEU A 552 -17.79 -7.54 40.73
CA LEU A 552 -16.88 -6.76 41.58
C LEU A 552 -15.98 -5.82 40.77
N LEU A 553 -15.83 -6.01 39.45
CA LEU A 553 -15.03 -5.14 38.57
C LEU A 553 -15.60 -3.72 38.40
N ILE A 554 -16.86 -3.52 38.78
CA ILE A 554 -17.59 -2.26 38.54
C ILE A 554 -17.03 -1.11 39.39
N LYS A 555 -16.68 -1.39 40.65
CA LYS A 555 -15.89 -0.49 41.49
C LYS A 555 -14.44 -0.98 41.39
N ASN A 556 -13.45 -0.10 41.31
CA ASN A 556 -12.03 -0.49 41.27
C ASN A 556 -11.54 -1.12 42.60
N MET A 557 -12.42 -1.80 43.33
CA MET A 557 -12.22 -2.33 44.66
C MET A 557 -12.40 -3.83 44.55
N LEU A 558 -11.30 -4.59 44.58
CA LEU A 558 -11.07 -5.65 45.58
C LEU A 558 -9.97 -6.63 45.16
N HIS A 559 -9.02 -6.82 46.06
CA HIS A 559 -8.42 -8.14 46.27
C HIS A 559 -9.50 -9.01 46.92
N ALA A 560 -10.11 -9.91 46.16
CA ALA A 560 -10.94 -10.97 46.72
C ALA A 560 -10.03 -12.17 47.00
N THR A 561 -9.68 -12.40 48.26
CA THR A 561 -9.24 -13.74 48.67
C THR A 561 -10.47 -14.51 49.14
N PRO A 562 -10.44 -15.86 49.18
CA PRO A 562 -11.55 -16.67 49.69
C PRO A 562 -11.98 -16.35 51.13
N GLN A 563 -11.22 -15.50 51.84
CA GLN A 563 -11.37 -15.22 53.26
C GLN A 563 -11.52 -13.73 53.60
N ALA A 564 -11.27 -12.80 52.68
CA ALA A 564 -11.40 -11.37 52.97
C ALA A 564 -11.76 -10.54 51.72
N LEU A 565 -12.72 -9.63 51.89
CA LEU A 565 -13.01 -8.53 50.97
C LEU A 565 -12.54 -7.23 51.63
N THR A 566 -11.46 -6.63 51.13
CA THR A 566 -10.98 -5.31 51.59
C THR A 566 -11.16 -4.22 50.52
N ARG A 567 -11.85 -3.14 50.91
CA ARG A 567 -11.94 -1.89 50.13
C ARG A 567 -10.57 -1.20 50.16
N MET A 568 -9.93 -1.01 49.00
CA MET A 568 -8.91 0.04 48.89
C MET A 568 -9.66 1.37 48.89
N ASN A 569 -9.38 2.21 49.88
CA ASN A 569 -9.93 3.56 49.96
C ASN A 569 -9.36 4.45 48.86
#